data_AF-A0A0A6USU1-F1
#
_entry.id   AF-A0A0A6USU1-F1
#
_cell.length_a   1.000
_cell.length_b   1.000
_cell.length_c   1.000
_cell.angle_alpha   90.00
_cell.angle_beta   90.00
_cell.angle_gamma   90.00
#
_symmetry.space_group_name_H-M   'P 1'
#
loop_
_entity.id
_entity.type
_entity.pdbx_description
1 polymer ?
#
loop_
_entity_poly.entity_id
_entity_poly.type
_entity_poly.pdbx_seq_one_letter_code
_entity_poly.pdbx_strand_id
1 'polypeptide(L)'
;MQAYSDAFLTGDAKTAYGLLSERCRKRMSPAEFTGIVEAAGKMYGSALPLATYSAKVSDDLARVTYTYAIKAINQEAEPWTREDGRWHQDDC
;
A
#
# COMPACT_ATOMS: atom_id res chain seq x y z
N MET A 1 4.25 3.75 3.79
CA MET A 1 2.77 3.76 3.78
C MET A 1 2.19 4.88 2.91
N GLN A 2 2.21 6.16 3.28
CA GLN A 2 1.52 7.23 2.51
C GLN A 2 1.82 7.17 1.00
N ALA A 3 3.11 7.12 0.61
CA ALA A 3 3.50 7.05 -0.81
C ALA A 3 2.93 5.83 -1.57
N TYR A 4 2.78 4.68 -0.90
CA TYR A 4 2.15 3.51 -1.50
C TYR A 4 0.66 3.74 -1.69
N SER A 5 -0.02 4.25 -0.66
CA SER A 5 -1.46 4.48 -0.76
C SER A 5 -1.79 5.57 -1.78
N ASP A 6 -0.99 6.63 -1.88
CA ASP A 6 -1.17 7.67 -2.89
C ASP A 6 -1.03 7.06 -4.28
N ALA A 7 0.05 6.33 -4.55
CA ALA A 7 0.27 5.68 -5.84
C ALA A 7 -0.84 4.69 -6.19
N PHE A 8 -1.31 3.91 -5.23
CA PHE A 8 -2.41 2.97 -5.41
C PHE A 8 -3.72 3.69 -5.77
N LEU A 9 -4.08 4.74 -5.03
CA LEU A 9 -5.34 5.48 -5.21
C LEU A 9 -5.34 6.37 -6.46
N THR A 10 -4.17 6.81 -6.92
CA THR A 10 -4.03 7.61 -8.16
C THR A 10 -3.84 6.76 -9.41
N GLY A 11 -3.71 5.43 -9.28
CA GLY A 11 -3.47 4.54 -10.41
C GLY A 11 -2.01 4.49 -10.89
N ASP A 12 -1.04 4.95 -10.10
CA ASP A 12 0.39 4.83 -10.42
C ASP A 12 0.91 3.43 -10.04
N ALA A 13 0.57 2.46 -10.89
CA ALA A 13 0.92 1.05 -10.71
C ALA A 13 2.43 0.83 -10.61
N LYS A 14 3.24 1.60 -11.35
CA LYS A 14 4.70 1.45 -11.36
C LYS A 14 5.28 1.81 -9.99
N THR A 15 4.86 2.95 -9.44
CA THR A 15 5.32 3.39 -8.12
C THR A 15 4.79 2.46 -7.03
N ALA A 16 3.50 2.10 -7.07
CA ALA A 16 2.91 1.19 -6.09
C ALA A 16 3.58 -0.20 -6.08
N TYR A 17 3.88 -0.77 -7.26
CA TYR A 17 4.56 -2.07 -7.36
C TYR A 17 5.99 -2.02 -6.83
N GLY A 18 6.70 -0.91 -7.06
CA GLY A 18 8.04 -0.68 -6.53
C GLY A 18 8.09 -0.59 -4.99
N LEU A 19 6.96 -0.30 -4.36
CA LEU A 19 6.82 -0.18 -2.90
C LEU A 19 6.33 -1.47 -2.23
N LEU A 20 6.02 -2.52 -2.98
CA LEU A 20 5.77 -3.85 -2.44
C LEU A 20 7.05 -4.49 -1.89
N SER A 21 6.91 -5.46 -0.99
CA SER A 21 8.04 -6.26 -0.52
C SER A 21 8.59 -7.17 -1.63
N GLU A 22 9.82 -7.66 -1.47
CA GLU A 22 10.36 -8.66 -2.39
C GLU A 22 9.50 -9.92 -2.44
N ARG A 23 8.95 -10.35 -1.28
CA ARG A 23 8.03 -11.48 -1.21
C ARG A 23 6.80 -11.23 -2.09
N CYS A 24 6.19 -10.05 -1.99
CA CYS A 24 4.99 -9.75 -2.75
C CYS A 24 5.25 -9.61 -4.25
N ARG A 25 6.38 -9.02 -4.65
CA ARG A 25 6.77 -9.01 -6.07
C ARG A 25 7.01 -10.41 -6.65
N LYS A 26 7.33 -11.42 -5.83
CA LYS A 26 7.45 -12.83 -6.27
C LYS A 26 6.10 -13.56 -6.38
N ARG A 27 5.08 -13.11 -5.64
CA ARG A 27 3.74 -13.72 -5.63
C ARG A 27 2.78 -13.09 -6.61
N MET A 28 2.90 -11.79 -6.83
CA MET A 28 2.03 -11.02 -7.72
C MET A 28 2.81 -10.56 -8.95
N SER A 29 2.30 -10.91 -10.12
CA SER A 29 2.88 -10.42 -11.37
C SER A 29 2.68 -8.90 -11.50
N PRO A 30 3.59 -8.18 -12.18
CA PRO A 30 3.39 -6.76 -12.44
C PRO A 30 2.07 -6.46 -13.17
N ALA A 31 1.67 -7.32 -14.10
CA ALA A 31 0.45 -7.13 -14.90
C ALA A 31 -0.82 -7.26 -14.05
N GLU A 32 -0.90 -8.28 -13.19
CA GLU A 32 -2.01 -8.47 -12.26
C GLU A 32 -2.15 -7.29 -11.31
N PHE A 33 -1.05 -6.88 -10.67
CA PHE A 33 -1.04 -5.75 -9.77
C PHE A 33 -1.40 -4.43 -10.49
N THR A 34 -0.93 -4.24 -11.73
CA THR A 34 -1.28 -3.07 -12.54
C THR A 34 -2.79 -2.98 -12.77
N GLY A 35 -3.45 -4.09 -13.10
CA GLY A 35 -4.90 -4.11 -13.28
C GLY A 35 -5.67 -3.70 -12.01
N ILE A 36 -5.19 -4.11 -10.84
CA ILE A 36 -5.78 -3.72 -9.53
C ILE A 36 -5.61 -2.22 -9.28
N VAL A 37 -4.40 -1.70 -9.46
CA VAL A 37 -4.10 -0.28 -9.20
C VAL A 37 -4.80 0.64 -10.20
N GLU A 38 -4.88 0.26 -11.48
CA GLU A 38 -5.63 1.03 -12.49
C GLU A 38 -7.14 1.08 -12.17
N ALA A 39 -7.70 -0.01 -11.65
CA ALA A 39 -9.10 -0.03 -11.20
C ALA A 39 -9.32 0.89 -10.00
N ALA A 40 -8.40 0.91 -9.04
CA ALA A 40 -8.43 1.85 -7.93
C ALA A 40 -8.29 3.31 -8.41
N GLY A 41 -7.38 3.58 -9.33
CA GLY A 41 -7.22 4.89 -9.97
C GLY A 41 -8.50 5.37 -10.68
N LYS A 42 -9.23 4.48 -11.36
CA LYS A 42 -10.54 4.82 -11.97
C LYS A 42 -11.62 5.12 -10.93
N MET A 43 -11.54 4.50 -9.75
CA MET A 43 -12.54 4.65 -8.68
C MET A 43 -12.30 5.90 -7.83
N TYR A 44 -11.04 6.20 -7.48
CA TYR A 44 -10.69 7.26 -6.54
C TYR A 44 -10.02 8.46 -7.22
N GLY A 45 -9.19 8.23 -8.25
CA GLY A 45 -8.62 9.26 -9.12
C GLY A 45 -7.68 10.28 -8.47
N SER A 46 -7.39 10.15 -7.18
CA SER A 46 -6.64 11.14 -6.41
C SER A 46 -6.07 10.52 -5.14
N ALA A 47 -4.97 11.09 -4.65
CA ALA A 47 -4.48 10.81 -3.31
C ALA A 47 -5.49 11.35 -2.29
N LEU A 48 -5.77 10.57 -1.25
CA LEU A 48 -6.74 10.92 -0.22
C LEU A 48 -6.01 11.20 1.10
N PRO A 49 -6.42 12.23 1.87
CA PRO A 49 -5.81 12.49 3.16
C PRO A 49 -6.18 11.40 4.16
N LEU A 50 -5.20 10.93 4.92
CA LEU A 50 -5.43 10.05 6.06
C LEU A 50 -6.19 10.80 7.17
N ALA A 51 -7.27 10.20 7.66
CA ALA A 51 -7.99 10.69 8.82
C ALA A 51 -7.33 10.23 10.14
N THR A 52 -6.84 8.99 10.18
CA THR A 52 -6.06 8.46 11.31
C THR A 52 -4.92 7.59 10.82
N TYR A 53 -3.87 7.47 11.64
CA TYR A 53 -2.72 6.62 11.40
C TYR A 53 -2.18 6.08 12.72
N SER A 54 -1.83 4.80 12.73
CA SER A 54 -1.07 4.17 13.80
C SER A 54 -0.22 3.03 13.24
N ALA A 55 0.94 2.79 13.84
CA ALA A 55 1.82 1.68 13.48
C ALA A 55 2.34 0.99 14.75
N LYS A 56 2.29 -0.33 14.73
CA LYS A 56 2.97 -1.18 15.72
C LYS A 56 4.20 -1.77 15.03
N VAL A 57 5.39 -1.39 15.48
CA VAL A 57 6.68 -1.80 14.90
C VAL A 57 7.36 -2.80 15.82
N SER A 58 7.88 -3.88 15.25
CA SER A 58 8.70 -4.89 15.90
C SER A 58 9.86 -5.23 14.97
N ASP A 59 11.04 -4.69 15.26
CA ASP A 59 12.24 -4.79 14.42
C ASP A 59 11.95 -4.36 12.96
N ASP A 60 12.08 -5.30 12.02
CA ASP A 60 11.85 -5.11 10.60
C ASP A 60 10.41 -5.42 10.16
N LEU A 61 9.49 -5.61 11.11
CA LEU A 61 8.08 -5.83 10.83
C LEU A 61 7.24 -4.69 11.39
N ALA A 62 6.16 -4.35 10.68
CA ALA A 62 5.17 -3.42 11.17
C ALA A 62 3.74 -3.86 10.82
N ARG A 63 2.81 -3.47 11.68
CA ARG A 63 1.37 -3.55 11.44
C ARG A 63 0.82 -2.13 11.43
N VAL A 64 0.32 -1.70 10.29
CA VAL A 64 -0.13 -0.31 10.08
C VAL A 64 -1.65 -0.30 9.98
N THR A 65 -2.28 0.55 10.77
CA THR A 65 -3.74 0.78 10.75
C THR A 65 -3.99 2.23 10.41
N TYR A 66 -4.81 2.49 9.40
CA TYR A 66 -5.11 3.85 8.94
C TYR A 66 -6.51 3.96 8.34
N THR A 67 -7.06 5.17 8.37
CA THR A 67 -8.42 5.43 7.89
C THR A 67 -8.48 6.62 6.95
N TYR A 68 -9.55 6.65 6.16
CA TYR A 68 -9.94 7.75 5.29
C TYR A 68 -11.37 8.22 5.62
N ALA A 69 -11.78 9.32 5.00
CA ALA A 69 -13.21 9.69 4.95
C ALA A 69 -14.06 8.58 4.28
N ILE A 70 -13.49 7.87 3.30
CA ILE A 70 -14.12 6.73 2.63
C ILE A 70 -13.80 5.46 3.41
N LYS A 71 -14.73 5.00 4.26
CA LYS A 71 -14.49 3.86 5.17
C LYS A 71 -14.15 2.55 4.47
N ALA A 72 -14.60 2.36 3.23
CA ALA A 72 -14.39 1.13 2.45
C ALA A 72 -12.90 0.86 2.12
N ILE A 73 -12.03 1.86 2.24
CA ILE A 73 -10.57 1.74 1.99
C ILE A 73 -9.72 1.86 3.25
N ASN A 74 -10.35 1.82 4.43
CA ASN A 74 -9.62 1.76 5.69
C ASN A 74 -8.83 0.46 5.77
N GLN A 75 -7.64 0.53 6.35
CA GLN A 75 -6.80 -0.64 6.58
C GLN A 75 -6.63 -0.90 8.07
N GLU A 76 -6.68 -2.16 8.45
CA GLU A 76 -6.46 -2.64 9.81
C GLU A 76 -5.30 -3.63 9.83
N ALA A 77 -4.25 -3.30 10.59
CA ALA A 77 -3.07 -4.14 10.78
C ALA A 77 -2.42 -4.61 9.46
N GLU A 78 -2.42 -3.76 8.44
CA GLU A 78 -1.76 -4.01 7.15
C GLU A 78 -0.29 -4.38 7.41
N PRO A 79 0.20 -5.52 6.89
CA PRO A 79 1.58 -5.93 7.05
C PRO A 79 2.53 -5.04 6.26
N TRP A 80 3.63 -4.66 6.92
CA TRP A 80 4.77 -3.98 6.32
C TRP A 80 6.06 -4.66 6.77
N THR A 81 7.05 -4.71 5.88
CA THR A 81 8.39 -5.24 6.18
C THR A 81 9.47 -4.22 5.80
N ARG A 82 10.57 -4.18 6.55
CA ARG A 82 11.71 -3.32 6.25
C ARG A 82 12.74 -4.12 5.46
N GLU A 83 13.01 -3.68 4.23
CA GLU A 83 14.02 -4.25 3.34
C GLU A 83 14.99 -3.12 2.97
N ASP A 84 16.29 -3.34 3.12
CA ASP A 84 17.34 -2.34 2.86
C ASP A 84 17.06 -0.98 3.52
N GLY A 85 16.63 -1.01 4.78
CA GLY A 85 16.32 0.18 5.57
C GLY A 85 15.00 0.89 5.22
N ARG A 86 14.27 0.44 4.19
CA ARG A 86 13.02 1.04 3.71
C ARG A 86 11.82 0.14 3.97
N TRP A 87 10.69 0.75 4.33
CA TRP A 87 9.44 0.04 4.56
C TRP A 87 8.73 -0.26 3.24
N HIS A 88 8.34 -1.51 3.07
CA HIS A 88 7.61 -2.02 1.92
C HIS A 88 6.28 -2.62 2.36
N GLN A 89 5.26 -2.44 1.54
CA GLN A 89 3.94 -3.01 1.78
C GLN A 89 4.01 -4.52 1.52
N ASP A 90 3.46 -5.31 2.43
CA ASP A 90 3.71 -6.74 2.49
C ASP A 90 2.41 -7.56 2.54
N ASP A 91 1.34 -7.05 1.92
CA ASP A 91 0.03 -7.71 1.86
C ASP A 91 -0.21 -8.34 0.48
N CYS A 92 0.07 -9.64 0.41
CA CYS A 92 -0.02 -10.56 -0.71
C CYS A 92 0.04 -12.01 -0.17
#